data_AF-A0A2R7QMQ2-F1
#
_entry.id   AF-A0A2R7QMQ2-F1
#
_cell.length_a   1.000
_cell.length_b   1.000
_cell.length_c   1.000
_cell.angle_alpha   90.00
_cell.angle_beta   90.00
_cell.angle_gamma   90.00
#
_symmetry.space_group_name_H-M   'P 1'
#
loop_
_entity.id
_entity.type
_entity.pdbx_description
1 polymer ?
#
loop_
_entity_poly.entity_id
_entity_poly.type
_entity_poly.pdbx_seq_one_letter_code
_entity_poly.pdbx_strand_id
1 'polypeptide(L)'
;MPDWNALDDAYGSAATVGAMLEELDAGTGEADWDVLWSHLCHQSTVYSASLQALPYLLRAALKAVPAQRIEPLVLAGAIVSHADSVPVQVPGHPQLLPLLQHCTAQTLREVARDDLPEASFLHLLQARLAFGGERVWSRALAGVLEGELSGVCPACQADLYLVIDPPQAFVTH
;
A
#
# COMPACT_ATOMS: atom_id res chain seq x y z
N MET A 1 -21.48 -4.58 -4.36
CA MET A 1 -20.23 -5.36 -4.43
C MET A 1 -19.74 -5.34 -5.87
N PRO A 2 -18.44 -5.27 -6.13
CA PRO A 2 -17.88 -5.31 -7.47
C PRO A 2 -18.15 -6.67 -8.13
N ASP A 3 -18.22 -6.71 -9.46
CA ASP A 3 -18.23 -7.97 -10.20
C ASP A 3 -16.79 -8.48 -10.35
N TRP A 4 -16.34 -9.32 -9.41
CA TRP A 4 -14.97 -9.82 -9.37
C TRP A 4 -14.57 -10.66 -10.59
N ASN A 5 -15.53 -11.27 -11.29
CA ASN A 5 -15.24 -12.03 -12.51
C ASN A 5 -14.85 -11.12 -13.69
N ALA A 6 -15.28 -9.86 -13.65
CA ALA A 6 -14.98 -8.85 -14.65
C ALA A 6 -13.71 -8.04 -14.32
N LEU A 7 -13.00 -8.38 -13.25
CA LEU A 7 -11.78 -7.73 -12.80
C LEU A 7 -10.59 -8.67 -12.94
N ASP A 8 -9.42 -8.08 -13.07
CA ASP A 8 -8.15 -8.77 -13.17
C ASP A 8 -7.32 -8.56 -11.91
N ASP A 9 -6.58 -9.59 -11.54
CA ASP A 9 -5.49 -9.60 -10.57
C ASP A 9 -4.19 -10.09 -11.26
N ALA A 10 -3.13 -10.34 -10.49
CA ALA A 10 -1.84 -10.78 -11.02
C ALA A 10 -1.86 -12.08 -11.82
N TYR A 11 -2.88 -12.92 -11.65
CA TYR A 11 -2.97 -14.25 -12.25
C TYR A 11 -4.16 -14.41 -13.21
N GLY A 12 -4.84 -13.30 -13.55
CA GLY A 12 -6.00 -13.28 -14.43
C GLY A 12 -7.26 -12.88 -13.67
N SER A 13 -8.32 -13.69 -13.72
CA SER A 13 -9.60 -13.32 -13.11
C SER A 13 -9.50 -13.18 -11.59
N ALA A 14 -10.06 -12.08 -11.06
CA ALA A 14 -10.08 -11.76 -9.64
C ALA A 14 -11.17 -12.48 -8.82
N ALA A 15 -11.83 -13.51 -9.37
CA ALA A 15 -12.90 -14.23 -8.68
C ALA A 15 -12.44 -14.82 -7.33
N THR A 16 -11.24 -15.40 -7.30
CA THR A 16 -10.65 -15.99 -6.09
C THR A 16 -10.35 -14.93 -5.03
N VAL A 17 -9.67 -13.85 -5.39
CA VAL A 17 -9.35 -12.77 -4.44
C VAL A 17 -10.61 -12.07 -3.94
N GLY A 18 -11.63 -11.95 -4.79
CA GLY A 18 -12.94 -11.43 -4.42
C GLY A 18 -13.62 -12.26 -3.32
N ALA A 19 -13.66 -13.59 -3.49
CA ALA A 19 -14.20 -14.49 -2.48
C ALA A 19 -13.45 -14.37 -1.13
N MET A 20 -12.12 -14.31 -1.16
CA MET A 20 -11.30 -14.14 0.04
C MET A 20 -11.62 -12.83 0.78
N LEU A 21 -11.74 -11.72 0.05
CA LEU A 21 -12.07 -10.41 0.63
C LEU A 21 -13.49 -10.39 1.22
N GLU A 22 -14.42 -11.11 0.61
CA GLU A 22 -15.80 -11.25 1.10
C GLU A 22 -15.89 -12.08 2.37
N GLU A 23 -15.17 -13.20 2.45
CA GLU A 23 -15.06 -14.02 3.67
C GLU A 23 -14.41 -13.25 4.81
N LEU A 24 -13.33 -12.50 4.51
CA LEU A 24 -12.67 -11.62 5.47
C LEU A 24 -13.63 -10.54 5.99
N ASP A 25 -14.41 -9.91 5.10
CA ASP A 25 -15.37 -8.88 5.50
C ASP A 25 -16.55 -9.47 6.30
N ALA A 26 -16.98 -10.68 5.99
CA ALA A 26 -18.00 -11.40 6.75
C ALA A 26 -17.50 -11.87 8.12
N GLY A 27 -16.17 -11.90 8.34
CA GLY A 27 -15.57 -12.46 9.55
C GLY A 27 -15.68 -13.98 9.64
N THR A 28 -15.88 -14.64 8.50
CA THR A 28 -16.04 -16.11 8.41
C THR A 28 -14.74 -16.82 8.08
N GLY A 29 -13.67 -16.08 7.79
CA GLY A 29 -12.34 -16.60 7.50
C GLY A 29 -11.23 -15.67 8.02
N GLU A 30 -10.01 -16.18 8.02
CA GLU A 30 -8.80 -15.39 8.27
C GLU A 30 -8.15 -14.98 6.94
N ALA A 31 -7.49 -13.83 6.92
CA ALA A 31 -6.79 -13.36 5.73
C ALA A 31 -5.43 -14.06 5.60
N ASP A 32 -5.22 -14.71 4.46
CA ASP A 32 -3.87 -15.02 3.97
C ASP A 32 -3.31 -13.77 3.27
N TRP A 33 -2.56 -12.98 4.01
CA TRP A 33 -2.02 -11.71 3.52
C TRP A 33 -1.02 -11.92 2.39
N ASP A 34 -0.18 -12.95 2.44
CA ASP A 34 0.80 -13.25 1.38
C ASP A 34 0.09 -13.53 0.05
N VAL A 35 -1.01 -14.28 0.09
CA VAL A 35 -1.85 -14.51 -1.10
C VAL A 35 -2.48 -13.20 -1.57
N LEU A 36 -3.12 -12.41 -0.68
CA LEU A 36 -3.71 -11.12 -1.06
C LEU A 36 -2.68 -10.16 -1.69
N TRP A 37 -1.48 -10.09 -1.13
CA TRP A 37 -0.35 -9.33 -1.68
C TRP A 37 -0.01 -9.79 -3.10
N SER A 38 0.17 -11.10 -3.28
CA SER A 38 0.57 -11.66 -4.58
C SER A 38 -0.48 -11.44 -5.68
N HIS A 39 -1.77 -11.37 -5.33
CA HIS A 39 -2.85 -11.10 -6.29
C HIS A 39 -3.03 -9.60 -6.55
N LEU A 40 -3.03 -8.76 -5.50
CA LEU A 40 -3.45 -7.35 -5.60
C LEU A 40 -2.30 -6.37 -5.80
N CYS A 41 -1.06 -6.73 -5.49
CA CYS A 41 0.10 -5.85 -5.63
C CYS A 41 1.37 -6.67 -5.90
N HIS A 42 1.47 -7.25 -7.09
CA HIS A 42 2.60 -8.09 -7.46
C HIS A 42 3.73 -7.23 -8.04
N GLN A 43 4.90 -7.23 -7.38
CA GLN A 43 6.10 -6.50 -7.83
C GLN A 43 5.78 -5.05 -8.22
N SER A 44 5.14 -4.32 -7.29
CA SER A 44 4.75 -2.91 -7.50
C SER A 44 3.75 -2.67 -8.63
N THR A 45 3.12 -3.72 -9.17
CA THR A 45 2.06 -3.63 -10.19
C THR A 45 0.69 -3.81 -9.55
N VAL A 46 -0.25 -2.93 -9.90
CA VAL A 46 -1.65 -2.98 -9.44
C VAL A 46 -2.59 -3.26 -10.60
N TYR A 47 -3.75 -3.82 -10.28
CA TYR A 47 -4.74 -4.32 -11.22
C TYR A 47 -6.11 -3.68 -10.97
N SER A 48 -7.08 -3.98 -11.83
CA SER A 48 -8.45 -3.48 -11.67
C SER A 48 -9.08 -3.98 -10.35
N ALA A 49 -8.77 -5.20 -9.92
CA ALA A 49 -9.17 -5.73 -8.61
C ALA A 49 -8.55 -4.99 -7.43
N SER A 50 -7.31 -4.50 -7.56
CA SER A 50 -6.59 -3.80 -6.48
C SER A 50 -7.36 -2.58 -5.98
N LEU A 51 -7.88 -1.76 -6.90
CA LEU A 51 -8.65 -0.57 -6.52
C LEU A 51 -9.99 -0.94 -5.87
N GLN A 52 -10.63 -2.03 -6.32
CA GLN A 52 -11.89 -2.52 -5.77
C GLN A 52 -11.71 -3.21 -4.41
N ALA A 53 -10.50 -3.64 -4.07
CA ALA A 53 -10.16 -4.20 -2.76
C ALA A 53 -10.04 -3.13 -1.66
N LEU A 54 -9.74 -1.87 -1.99
CA LEU A 54 -9.48 -0.81 -0.99
C LEU A 54 -10.61 -0.63 0.06
N PRO A 55 -11.91 -0.64 -0.31
CA PRO A 55 -12.98 -0.59 0.68
C PRO A 55 -13.00 -1.80 1.63
N TYR A 56 -12.61 -2.99 1.16
CA TYR A 56 -12.54 -4.22 1.97
C TYR A 56 -11.37 -4.15 2.94
N LEU A 57 -10.20 -3.70 2.48
CA LEU A 57 -9.01 -3.50 3.32
C LEU A 57 -9.26 -2.48 4.43
N LEU A 58 -9.94 -1.36 4.14
CA LEU A 58 -10.35 -0.42 5.17
C LEU A 58 -11.26 -1.08 6.21
N ARG A 59 -12.27 -1.85 5.79
CA ARG A 59 -13.19 -2.53 6.72
C ARG A 59 -12.46 -3.57 7.58
N ALA A 60 -11.52 -4.32 7.01
CA ALA A 60 -10.67 -5.24 7.75
C ALA A 60 -9.86 -4.51 8.83
N ALA A 61 -9.22 -3.39 8.48
CA ALA A 61 -8.49 -2.57 9.45
C ALA A 61 -9.40 -1.98 10.56
N LEU A 62 -10.61 -1.53 10.22
CA LEU A 62 -11.54 -0.96 11.20
C LEU A 62 -12.10 -2.00 12.19
N LYS A 63 -12.19 -3.28 11.78
CA LYS A 63 -12.65 -4.39 12.63
C LYS A 63 -11.53 -4.97 13.49
N ALA A 64 -10.28 -4.74 13.11
CA ALA A 64 -9.10 -5.31 13.75
C ALA A 64 -8.65 -4.54 15.01
N VAL A 65 -8.03 -5.27 15.94
CA VAL A 65 -7.22 -4.67 17.02
C VAL A 65 -5.98 -3.99 16.42
N PRO A 66 -5.39 -2.97 17.08
CA PRO A 66 -4.34 -2.14 16.49
C PRO A 66 -3.20 -2.88 15.79
N ALA A 67 -2.66 -3.95 16.39
CA ALA A 67 -1.58 -4.75 15.81
C ALA A 67 -1.98 -5.47 14.52
N GLN A 68 -3.25 -5.86 14.37
CA GLN A 68 -3.78 -6.55 13.19
C GLN A 68 -4.20 -5.59 12.06
N ARG A 69 -4.10 -4.28 12.27
CA ARG A 69 -4.40 -3.27 11.23
C ARG A 69 -3.26 -3.10 10.24
N ILE A 70 -2.07 -3.61 10.54
CA ILE A 70 -0.85 -3.33 9.78
C ILE A 70 -0.99 -3.82 8.34
N GLU A 71 -1.18 -5.12 8.13
CA GLU A 71 -1.29 -5.72 6.79
C GLU A 71 -2.35 -5.07 5.88
N PRO A 72 -3.62 -4.90 6.30
CA PRO A 72 -4.61 -4.28 5.42
C PRO A 72 -4.26 -2.84 5.05
N LEU A 73 -3.69 -2.06 5.98
CA LEU A 73 -3.32 -0.68 5.74
C LEU A 73 -2.08 -0.56 4.85
N VAL A 74 -1.09 -1.43 5.04
CA VAL A 74 0.12 -1.44 4.22
C VAL A 74 -0.20 -1.89 2.79
N LEU A 75 -1.01 -2.94 2.61
CA LEU A 75 -1.47 -3.37 1.29
C LEU A 75 -2.27 -2.27 0.58
N ALA A 76 -3.20 -1.63 1.29
CA ALA A 76 -3.94 -0.50 0.73
C ALA A 76 -3.01 0.66 0.34
N GLY A 77 -1.97 0.94 1.14
CA GLY A 77 -0.96 1.95 0.86
C GLY A 77 -0.14 1.63 -0.38
N ALA A 78 0.27 0.37 -0.53
CA ALA A 78 0.98 -0.11 -1.72
C ALA A 78 0.12 0.03 -2.99
N ILE A 79 -1.17 -0.33 -2.91
CA ILE A 79 -2.10 -0.18 -4.03
C ILE A 79 -2.25 1.29 -4.44
N VAL A 80 -2.51 2.18 -3.48
CA VAL A 80 -2.72 3.61 -3.76
C VAL A 80 -1.43 4.26 -4.27
N SER A 81 -0.29 3.89 -3.71
CA SER A 81 1.00 4.45 -4.14
C SER A 81 1.34 4.03 -5.57
N HIS A 82 0.98 2.84 -6.04
CA HIS A 82 1.32 2.34 -7.38
C HIS A 82 0.21 2.53 -8.43
N ALA A 83 -0.94 3.07 -8.06
CA ALA A 83 -2.02 3.37 -8.99
C ALA A 83 -1.66 4.51 -9.97
N ASP A 84 -2.06 4.34 -11.23
CA ASP A 84 -1.78 5.33 -12.29
C ASP A 84 -2.54 6.64 -12.09
N SER A 85 -3.79 6.56 -11.62
CA SER A 85 -4.67 7.72 -11.46
C SER A 85 -4.28 8.62 -10.28
N VAL A 86 -4.36 9.94 -10.46
CA VAL A 86 -4.35 10.90 -9.33
C VAL A 86 -5.45 11.97 -9.46
N PRO A 87 -6.21 12.21 -8.38
CA PRO A 87 -6.28 11.39 -7.16
C PRO A 87 -6.82 9.98 -7.48
N VAL A 88 -6.42 8.96 -6.72
CA VAL A 88 -7.04 7.62 -6.84
C VAL A 88 -8.52 7.77 -6.49
N GLN A 89 -9.39 7.42 -7.43
CA GLN A 89 -10.84 7.47 -7.23
C GLN A 89 -11.39 6.05 -7.20
N VAL A 90 -12.10 5.74 -6.12
CA VAL A 90 -12.88 4.50 -6.01
C VAL A 90 -14.36 4.88 -6.10
N PRO A 91 -15.06 4.52 -7.18
CA PRO A 91 -16.47 4.85 -7.36
C PRO A 91 -17.32 4.44 -6.16
N GLY A 92 -18.20 5.33 -5.70
CA GLY A 92 -19.05 5.10 -4.53
C GLY A 92 -18.38 5.32 -3.18
N HIS A 93 -17.07 5.61 -3.13
CA HIS A 93 -16.32 5.78 -1.88
C HIS A 93 -15.50 7.08 -1.83
N PRO A 94 -16.14 8.27 -1.85
CA PRO A 94 -15.43 9.56 -1.91
C PRO A 94 -14.56 9.85 -0.68
N GLN A 95 -14.82 9.20 0.45
CA GLN A 95 -14.07 9.38 1.70
C GLN A 95 -13.05 8.27 1.96
N LEU A 96 -12.82 7.36 1.02
CA LEU A 96 -11.99 6.18 1.26
C LEU A 96 -10.56 6.52 1.66
N LEU A 97 -9.89 7.38 0.89
CA LEU A 97 -8.51 7.77 1.17
C LEU A 97 -8.39 8.56 2.50
N PRO A 98 -9.23 9.57 2.79
CA PRO A 98 -9.23 10.20 4.12
C PRO A 98 -9.41 9.23 5.28
N LEU A 99 -10.30 8.23 5.14
CA LEU A 99 -10.55 7.23 6.19
C LEU A 99 -9.36 6.28 6.37
N LEU A 100 -8.77 5.80 5.28
CA LEU A 100 -7.53 5.00 5.30
C LEU A 100 -6.39 5.78 5.95
N GLN A 101 -6.23 7.06 5.59
CA GLN A 101 -5.23 7.94 6.17
C GLN A 101 -5.43 8.13 7.67
N HIS A 102 -6.67 8.35 8.11
CA HIS A 102 -7.01 8.50 9.52
C HIS A 102 -6.75 7.21 10.31
N CYS A 103 -7.22 6.07 9.79
CA CYS A 103 -7.02 4.76 10.41
C CYS A 103 -5.52 4.42 10.55
N THR A 104 -4.71 4.76 9.54
CA THR A 104 -3.25 4.60 9.57
C THR A 104 -2.60 5.50 10.61
N ALA A 105 -2.98 6.78 10.69
CA ALA A 105 -2.48 7.70 11.70
C ALA A 105 -2.91 7.32 13.13
N GLN A 106 -4.06 6.68 13.29
CA GLN A 106 -4.48 6.11 14.57
C GLN A 106 -3.64 4.88 14.92
N THR A 107 -3.44 3.96 13.98
CA THR A 107 -2.62 2.75 14.18
C THR A 107 -1.18 3.10 14.58
N LEU A 108 -0.55 4.06 13.90
CA LEU A 108 0.79 4.58 14.24
C LEU A 108 0.89 5.18 15.66
N ARG A 109 -0.22 5.63 16.26
CA ARG A 109 -0.26 6.17 17.62
C ARG A 109 -0.56 5.10 18.66
N GLU A 110 -1.33 4.09 18.30
CA GLU A 110 -1.82 3.06 19.22
C GLU A 110 -0.87 1.87 19.35
N VAL A 111 -0.08 1.57 18.32
CA VAL A 111 0.96 0.55 18.41
C VAL A 111 2.19 1.17 19.08
N ALA A 112 2.68 0.54 20.16
CA ALA A 112 3.88 1.00 20.83
C ALA A 112 5.08 0.95 19.87
N ARG A 113 5.91 2.00 19.83
CA ARG A 113 7.07 2.04 18.95
C ARG A 113 8.01 0.85 19.15
N ASP A 114 8.14 0.40 20.40
CA ASP A 114 9.02 -0.73 20.75
C ASP A 114 8.43 -2.09 20.30
N ASP A 115 7.12 -2.17 20.06
CA ASP A 115 6.43 -3.39 19.60
C ASP A 115 6.30 -3.46 18.07
N LEU A 116 6.62 -2.37 17.36
CA LEU A 116 6.47 -2.28 15.91
C LEU A 116 7.83 -2.46 15.23
N PRO A 117 8.01 -3.48 14.38
CA PRO A 117 9.20 -3.60 13.56
C PRO A 117 9.42 -2.33 12.73
N GLU A 118 10.67 -1.91 12.57
CA GLU A 118 11.04 -0.68 11.85
C GLU A 118 10.46 -0.67 10.42
N ALA A 119 10.51 -1.80 9.73
CA ALA A 119 9.90 -1.97 8.40
C ALA A 119 8.39 -1.70 8.43
N SER A 120 7.65 -2.22 9.41
CA SER A 120 6.21 -1.99 9.54
C SER A 120 5.88 -0.53 9.83
N PHE A 121 6.69 0.14 10.67
CA PHE A 121 6.55 1.58 10.92
C PHE A 121 6.70 2.39 9.62
N LEU A 122 7.70 2.06 8.82
CA LEU A 122 7.94 2.73 7.54
C LEU A 122 6.85 2.50 6.53
N HIS A 123 6.41 1.26 6.39
CA HIS A 123 5.33 0.90 5.49
C HIS A 123 4.02 1.62 5.87
N LEU A 124 3.71 1.78 7.16
CA LEU A 124 2.56 2.57 7.61
C LEU A 124 2.73 4.07 7.33
N LEU A 125 3.95 4.62 7.46
CA LEU A 125 4.22 6.00 7.06
C LEU A 125 4.03 6.21 5.55
N GLN A 126 4.57 5.30 4.73
CA GLN A 126 4.39 5.32 3.28
C GLN A 126 2.92 5.20 2.89
N ALA A 127 2.16 4.31 3.52
CA ALA A 127 0.73 4.18 3.32
C ALA A 127 0.00 5.50 3.62
N ARG A 128 0.29 6.14 4.77
CA ARG A 128 -0.30 7.43 5.14
C ARG A 128 0.02 8.55 4.15
N LEU A 129 1.24 8.56 3.61
CA LEU A 129 1.66 9.50 2.57
C LEU A 129 0.89 9.26 1.27
N ALA A 130 0.76 7.99 0.84
CA ALA A 130 0.01 7.59 -0.34
C ALA A 130 -1.46 8.04 -0.26
N PHE A 131 -2.12 7.79 0.88
CA PHE A 131 -3.51 8.21 1.10
C PHE A 131 -3.68 9.73 1.13
N GLY A 132 -2.62 10.48 1.46
CA GLY A 132 -2.57 11.94 1.39
C GLY A 132 -2.29 12.50 -0.01
N GLY A 133 -2.05 11.64 -1.01
CA GLY A 133 -1.73 12.03 -2.37
C GLY A 133 -0.24 12.33 -2.63
N GLU A 134 0.63 12.04 -1.67
CA GLU A 134 2.07 12.16 -1.86
C GLU A 134 2.59 10.97 -2.70
N ARG A 135 3.37 11.23 -3.75
CA ARG A 135 3.79 10.23 -4.75
C ARG A 135 5.25 9.81 -4.68
N VAL A 136 6.13 10.67 -4.22
CA VAL A 136 7.58 10.41 -4.24
C VAL A 136 7.95 9.63 -3.00
N TRP A 137 7.66 10.20 -1.84
CA TRP A 137 8.00 9.64 -0.54
C TRP A 137 7.15 8.42 -0.18
N SER A 138 5.92 8.30 -0.67
CA SER A 138 5.11 7.09 -0.50
C SER A 138 5.76 5.84 -1.12
N ARG A 139 6.71 6.00 -2.05
CA ARG A 139 7.46 4.90 -2.67
C ARG A 139 8.93 4.88 -2.23
N ALA A 140 9.54 6.06 -2.08
CA ALA A 140 10.98 6.21 -1.90
C ALA A 140 11.44 6.27 -0.44
N LEU A 141 10.54 6.40 0.54
CA LEU A 141 10.94 6.61 1.94
C LEU A 141 11.81 5.48 2.51
N ALA A 142 11.54 4.22 2.16
CA ALA A 142 12.36 3.09 2.58
C ALA A 142 13.83 3.24 2.14
N GLY A 143 14.04 3.69 0.89
CA GLY A 143 15.36 3.94 0.34
C GLY A 143 16.16 5.00 1.12
N VAL A 144 15.50 6.01 1.72
CA VAL A 144 16.19 6.98 2.58
C VAL A 144 16.87 6.30 3.77
N LEU A 145 16.23 5.29 4.36
CA LEU A 145 16.78 4.58 5.51
C LEU A 145 17.78 3.51 5.12
N GLU A 146 17.59 2.89 3.95
CA GLU A 146 18.57 1.98 3.35
C GLU A 146 19.81 2.74 2.85
N GLY A 147 19.74 4.07 2.81
CA GLY A 147 20.83 4.93 2.35
C GLY A 147 20.93 4.99 0.82
N GLU A 148 19.90 4.56 0.09
CA GLU A 148 19.89 4.41 -1.36
C GLU A 148 18.58 4.93 -1.96
N LEU A 149 18.65 5.87 -2.90
CA LEU A 149 17.49 6.36 -3.65
C LEU A 149 17.71 6.19 -5.14
N SER A 150 16.69 5.69 -5.82
CA SER A 150 16.65 5.57 -7.28
C SER A 150 15.66 6.55 -7.88
N GLY A 151 15.98 7.07 -9.06
CA GLY A 151 15.12 7.98 -9.81
C GLY A 151 15.55 8.09 -11.27
N VAL A 152 14.95 9.05 -11.99
CA VAL A 152 15.27 9.32 -13.39
C VAL A 152 15.56 10.81 -13.54
N CYS A 153 16.62 11.15 -14.27
CA CYS A 153 16.95 12.53 -14.59
C CYS A 153 15.87 13.14 -15.49
N PRO A 154 15.20 14.23 -15.09
CA PRO A 154 14.13 14.81 -15.91
C PRO A 154 14.64 15.39 -17.24
N ALA A 155 15.93 15.74 -17.33
CA ALA A 155 16.52 16.34 -18.53
C ALA A 155 16.94 15.32 -19.59
N CYS A 156 17.59 14.23 -19.18
CA CYS A 156 18.18 13.25 -20.12
C CYS A 156 17.63 11.83 -19.99
N GLN A 157 16.70 11.59 -19.05
CA GLN A 157 16.11 10.27 -18.79
C GLN A 157 17.11 9.18 -18.38
N ALA A 158 18.33 9.55 -17.98
CA ALA A 158 19.26 8.62 -17.35
C ALA A 158 18.73 8.20 -15.98
N ASP A 159 18.87 6.92 -15.65
CA ASP A 159 18.64 6.43 -14.30
C ASP A 159 19.61 7.17 -13.35
N LEU A 160 19.13 7.53 -12.18
CA LEU A 160 19.90 8.19 -11.14
C LEU A 160 19.89 7.29 -9.91
N TYR A 161 21.07 7.04 -9.37
CA TYR A 161 21.25 6.31 -8.13
C TYR A 161 22.02 7.17 -7.14
N LEU A 162 21.40 7.46 -6.01
CA LEU A 162 21.90 8.30 -4.94
C LEU A 162 22.20 7.42 -3.73
N VAL A 163 23.46 7.41 -3.29
CA VAL A 163 23.86 6.81 -2.02
C VAL A 163 24.02 7.93 -0.99
N ILE A 164 23.39 7.77 0.17
CA ILE A 164 23.29 8.74 1.26
C ILE A 164 24.13 8.28 2.48
N ASP A 165 24.54 7.01 2.54
CA ASP A 165 25.30 6.45 3.66
C ASP A 165 26.78 6.93 3.68
N PRO A 166 27.40 7.22 4.84
CA PRO A 166 28.77 7.74 4.94
C PRO A 166 29.83 6.77 4.39
N PRO A 167 31.02 7.26 3.93
CA PRO A 167 31.62 8.56 4.25
C PRO A 167 31.38 9.69 3.24
N GLN A 168 30.81 9.41 2.06
CA GLN A 168 30.48 10.45 1.07
C GLN A 168 29.21 10.06 0.33
N ALA A 169 28.19 10.93 0.40
CA ALA A 169 27.03 10.82 -0.45
C ALA A 169 27.43 11.09 -1.91
N PHE A 170 26.97 10.26 -2.84
CA PHE A 170 27.27 10.41 -4.26
C PHE A 170 26.05 10.11 -5.14
N VAL A 171 26.04 10.72 -6.32
CA VAL A 171 25.05 10.44 -7.38
C VAL A 171 25.79 9.83 -8.56
N THR A 172 25.32 8.68 -9.03
CA THR A 172 25.76 8.09 -10.30
C THR A 172 24.59 8.03 -11.28
N HIS A 173 24.93 8.01 -12.57
CA HIS A 173 24.05 7.74 -13.70
C HIS A 173 24.44 6.44 -14.39
#